data_AF-A0A1J5X4W3-F1
#
_entry.id   AF-A0A1J5X4W3-F1
#
_cell.length_a   1.000
_cell.length_b   1.000
_cell.length_c   1.000
_cell.angle_alpha   90.00
_cell.angle_beta   90.00
_cell.angle_gamma   90.00
#
_symmetry.space_group_name_H-M   'P 1'
#
loop_
_entity.id
_entity.type
_entity.pdbx_description
1 polymer ?
#
loop_
_entity_poly.entity_id
_entity_poly.type
_entity_poly.pdbx_seq_one_letter_code
_entity_poly.pdbx_strand_id
1 'polypeptide(L)'
;ILNTKNRSIDIEGVNTLKLRGYAVNVLPKLKIRENNEMESFFVWSYYEDSMANILKMKNKSIEIGRIKKKGFDVPEEIEQKLKYILVDEEGHEIVEKKTEEGTGDIVKEETKKRSFPSRVLKKILGRGSS
;
A
#
# COMPACT_ATOMS: atom_id res chain seq x y z
N ILE A 1 -15.70 1.83 15.24
CA ILE A 1 -15.10 1.62 13.89
C ILE A 1 -14.14 0.42 13.88
N LEU A 2 -13.12 0.36 14.74
CA LEU A 2 -12.16 -0.76 14.72
C LEU A 2 -12.74 -2.12 15.19
N ASN A 3 -13.78 -2.12 16.04
CA ASN A 3 -14.50 -3.33 16.47
C ASN A 3 -15.49 -3.88 15.42
N THR A 4 -15.61 -3.23 14.25
CA THR A 4 -16.51 -3.69 13.20
C THR A 4 -15.85 -4.82 12.41
N LYS A 5 -16.64 -5.70 11.79
CA LYS A 5 -16.14 -6.77 10.91
C LYS A 5 -15.33 -6.18 9.74
N ASN A 6 -14.42 -6.95 9.16
CA ASN A 6 -13.72 -6.52 7.95
C ASN A 6 -14.73 -6.34 6.80
N ARG A 7 -14.45 -5.40 5.89
CA ARG A 7 -15.32 -5.08 4.73
C ARG A 7 -16.78 -4.75 5.12
N SER A 8 -16.98 -4.12 6.27
CA SER A 8 -18.31 -3.75 6.77
C SER A 8 -18.69 -2.30 6.49
N ILE A 9 -17.71 -1.46 6.14
CA ILE A 9 -17.92 -0.04 5.87
C ILE A 9 -17.86 0.12 4.35
N ASP A 10 -19.03 0.22 3.72
CA ASP A 10 -19.12 0.47 2.28
C ASP A 10 -18.77 1.93 1.97
N ILE A 11 -17.94 2.13 0.96
CA ILE A 11 -17.61 3.45 0.42
C ILE A 11 -17.93 3.43 -1.08
N GLU A 12 -19.04 4.07 -1.43
CA GLU A 12 -19.71 3.89 -2.73
C GLU A 12 -19.03 4.63 -3.90
N GLY A 13 -18.03 5.46 -3.62
CA GLY A 13 -17.22 6.12 -4.63
C GLY A 13 -16.13 6.92 -3.95
N VAL A 14 -14.88 6.50 -4.11
CA VAL A 14 -13.74 7.18 -3.50
C VAL A 14 -12.80 7.61 -4.61
N ASN A 15 -12.64 8.91 -4.75
CA ASN A 15 -11.65 9.47 -5.66
C ASN A 15 -10.26 9.56 -5.00
N THR A 16 -10.21 9.82 -3.70
CA THR A 16 -8.96 9.97 -2.95
C THR A 16 -9.09 9.42 -1.54
N LEU A 17 -8.18 8.52 -1.15
CA LEU A 17 -8.11 7.97 0.20
C LEU A 17 -6.70 8.20 0.78
N LYS A 18 -6.65 8.93 1.89
CA LYS A 18 -5.41 9.23 2.62
C LYS A 18 -5.53 8.73 4.05
N LEU A 19 -4.74 7.72 4.41
CA LEU A 19 -4.71 7.16 5.76
C LEU A 19 -3.39 7.50 6.43
N ARG A 20 -3.45 8.11 7.62
CA ARG A 20 -2.28 8.56 8.38
C ARG A 20 -2.27 7.99 9.81
N GLY A 21 -1.11 7.54 10.27
CA GLY A 21 -0.91 7.04 11.63
C GLY A 21 -1.88 5.91 11.98
N TYR A 22 -2.56 6.01 13.12
CA TYR A 22 -3.50 4.98 13.58
C TYR A 22 -4.69 4.74 12.64
N ALA A 23 -5.03 5.71 11.79
CA ALA A 23 -6.12 5.58 10.83
C ALA A 23 -5.83 4.48 9.79
N VAL A 24 -4.57 4.09 9.59
CA VAL A 24 -4.21 2.98 8.69
C VAL A 24 -4.96 1.71 9.06
N ASN A 25 -5.20 1.44 10.35
CA ASN A 25 -5.96 0.27 10.81
C ASN A 25 -7.42 0.19 10.35
N VAL A 26 -7.99 1.27 9.80
CA VAL A 26 -9.35 1.23 9.23
C VAL A 26 -9.37 0.57 7.86
N LEU A 27 -8.24 0.51 7.15
CA LEU A 27 -8.14 -0.04 5.80
C LEU A 27 -8.82 -1.40 5.62
N PRO A 28 -8.59 -2.43 6.47
CA PRO A 28 -9.27 -3.72 6.34
C PRO A 28 -10.78 -3.69 6.65
N LYS A 29 -11.29 -2.61 7.24
CA LYS A 29 -12.72 -2.43 7.55
C LYS A 29 -13.48 -1.84 6.38
N LEU A 30 -12.78 -1.12 5.50
CA LEU A 30 -13.34 -0.54 4.30
C LEU A 30 -13.69 -1.64 3.29
N LYS A 31 -14.84 -1.47 2.64
CA LYS A 31 -15.28 -2.23 1.49
C LYS A 31 -15.32 -1.26 0.32
N ILE A 32 -14.26 -1.29 -0.46
CA ILE A 32 -14.14 -0.49 -1.69
C ILE A 32 -14.70 -1.33 -2.82
N ARG A 33 -15.57 -0.76 -3.66
CA ARG A 33 -16.13 -1.46 -4.81
C ARG A 33 -15.00 -1.75 -5.81
N GLU A 34 -15.02 -2.94 -6.41
CA GLU A 34 -13.99 -3.36 -7.36
C GLU A 34 -13.86 -2.41 -8.56
N ASN A 35 -15.00 -1.86 -9.01
CA ASN A 35 -15.06 -0.93 -10.13
C ASN A 35 -14.71 0.51 -9.76
N ASN A 36 -14.39 0.80 -8.49
CA ASN A 36 -14.01 2.14 -8.08
C ASN A 36 -12.60 2.47 -8.59
N GLU A 37 -12.50 3.46 -9.47
CA GLU A 37 -11.25 3.98 -10.00
C GLU A 37 -10.82 5.19 -9.16
N MET A 38 -9.81 4.99 -8.30
CA MET A 38 -9.23 6.04 -7.46
C MET A 38 -8.17 6.82 -8.20
N GLU A 39 -8.27 8.15 -8.14
CA GLU A 39 -7.19 9.04 -8.56
C GLU A 39 -5.98 8.93 -7.61
N SER A 40 -6.22 8.68 -6.31
CA SER A 40 -5.13 8.60 -5.34
C SER A 40 -5.40 7.73 -4.12
N PHE A 41 -4.39 6.96 -3.73
CA PHE A 41 -4.37 6.16 -2.51
C PHE A 41 -3.02 6.33 -1.80
N PHE A 42 -3.07 6.92 -0.61
CA PHE A 42 -1.90 7.24 0.21
C PHE A 42 -2.01 6.59 1.59
N VAL A 43 -0.95 5.88 2.00
CA VAL A 43 -0.82 5.32 3.34
C VAL A 43 0.47 5.83 3.97
N TRP A 44 0.38 6.41 5.16
CA TRP A 44 1.56 6.86 5.90
C TRP A 44 1.42 6.53 7.37
N SER A 45 2.48 5.99 7.97
CA SER A 45 2.55 5.79 9.42
C SER A 45 3.92 6.14 9.96
N TYR A 46 3.96 6.81 11.11
CA TYR A 46 5.21 7.08 11.84
C TYR A 46 5.59 5.94 12.79
N TYR A 47 4.66 5.05 13.12
CA TYR A 47 4.84 3.99 14.10
C TYR A 47 4.55 2.62 13.48
N GLU A 48 5.45 1.66 13.66
CA GLU A 48 5.25 0.26 13.24
C GLU A 48 3.97 -0.32 13.89
N ASP A 49 3.71 0.01 15.16
CA ASP A 49 2.54 -0.45 15.90
C ASP A 49 1.20 -0.01 15.29
N SER A 50 1.17 1.15 14.62
CA SER A 50 -0.03 1.63 13.94
C SER A 50 -0.40 0.76 12.72
N MET A 51 0.51 -0.09 12.25
CA MET A 51 0.32 -0.97 11.10
C MET A 51 0.25 -2.46 11.48
N ALA A 52 0.51 -2.81 12.75
CA ALA A 52 0.64 -4.19 13.21
C ALA A 52 -0.57 -5.08 12.85
N ASN A 53 -1.79 -4.54 12.85
CA ASN A 53 -2.98 -5.30 12.48
C ASN A 53 -2.99 -5.69 10.99
N ILE A 54 -2.54 -4.79 10.11
CA ILE A 54 -2.47 -5.06 8.67
C ILE A 54 -1.32 -6.01 8.35
N LEU A 55 -0.18 -5.84 9.01
CA LEU A 55 1.00 -6.68 8.78
C LEU A 55 0.73 -8.15 9.12
N LYS A 56 -0.15 -8.42 10.09
CA LYS A 56 -0.62 -9.78 10.46
C LYS A 56 -1.58 -10.40 9.43
N MET A 57 -2.10 -9.62 8.48
CA MET A 57 -3.01 -10.14 7.47
C MET A 57 -2.26 -10.92 6.38
N LYS A 58 -2.99 -11.80 5.69
CA LYS A 58 -2.47 -12.53 4.55
C LYS A 58 -2.13 -11.58 3.40
N ASN A 59 -1.15 -11.94 2.59
CA ASN A 59 -0.82 -11.17 1.40
C ASN A 59 -2.03 -11.16 0.44
N LYS A 60 -2.22 -10.04 -0.28
CA LYS A 60 -3.33 -9.83 -1.21
C LYS A 60 -4.73 -10.08 -0.61
N SER A 61 -4.93 -9.81 0.68
CA SER A 61 -6.21 -10.05 1.38
C SER A 61 -7.08 -8.81 1.56
N ILE A 62 -6.53 -7.61 1.33
CA ILE A 62 -7.26 -6.35 1.43
C ILE A 62 -7.57 -5.85 0.01
N GLU A 63 -8.84 -5.79 -0.36
CA GLU A 63 -9.29 -5.33 -1.68
C GLU A 63 -9.38 -3.80 -1.71
N ILE A 64 -8.68 -3.16 -2.65
CA ILE A 64 -8.67 -1.70 -2.83
C ILE A 64 -9.36 -1.27 -4.14
N GLY A 65 -9.34 -2.12 -5.18
CA GLY A 65 -9.90 -1.80 -6.51
C GLY A 65 -8.86 -1.23 -7.47
N ARG A 66 -9.26 -0.27 -8.32
CA ARG A 66 -8.43 0.32 -9.39
C ARG A 66 -7.85 1.66 -8.92
N ILE A 67 -6.57 1.92 -9.20
CA ILE A 67 -5.87 3.13 -8.73
C ILE A 67 -4.96 3.68 -9.83
N LYS A 68 -5.01 4.99 -10.07
CA LYS A 68 -4.06 5.68 -10.96
C LYS A 68 -2.63 5.53 -10.41
N LYS A 69 -1.71 5.05 -11.25
CA LYS A 69 -0.30 4.82 -10.86
C LYS A 69 0.36 6.06 -10.28
N LYS A 70 0.04 7.26 -10.80
CA LYS A 70 0.61 8.53 -10.31
C LYS A 70 0.18 8.90 -8.88
N GLY A 71 -0.94 8.36 -8.41
CA GLY A 71 -1.51 8.64 -7.09
C GLY A 71 -1.36 7.49 -6.10
N PHE A 72 -0.57 6.47 -6.43
CA PHE A 72 -0.34 5.31 -5.56
C PHE A 72 0.97 5.48 -4.79
N ASP A 73 0.87 5.67 -3.47
CA ASP A 73 2.02 5.79 -2.56
C ASP A 73 1.70 5.10 -1.24
N VAL A 74 2.23 3.89 -1.12
CA VAL A 74 1.96 2.95 -0.03
C VAL A 74 3.29 2.31 0.36
N PRO A 75 3.60 2.16 1.67
CA PRO A 75 4.76 1.42 2.12
C PRO A 75 4.75 -0.03 1.62
N GLU A 76 5.90 -0.55 1.19
CA GLU A 76 6.05 -1.89 0.61
C GLU A 76 5.43 -2.99 1.50
N GLU A 77 5.59 -2.86 2.83
CA GLU A 77 5.09 -3.82 3.81
C GLU A 77 3.55 -3.90 3.80
N ILE A 78 2.88 -2.79 3.48
CA ILE A 78 1.43 -2.72 3.33
C ILE A 78 1.02 -3.11 1.92
N GLU A 79 1.76 -2.68 0.89
CA GLU A 79 1.47 -3.01 -0.51
C GLU A 79 1.29 -4.52 -0.72
N GLN A 80 2.15 -5.34 -0.12
CA GLN A 80 2.07 -6.81 -0.19
C GLN A 80 0.75 -7.39 0.36
N LYS A 81 0.05 -6.65 1.23
CA LYS A 81 -1.23 -7.04 1.82
C LYS A 81 -2.42 -6.67 0.94
N LEU A 82 -2.23 -5.81 -0.04
CA LEU A 82 -3.29 -5.27 -0.89
C LEU A 82 -3.51 -6.12 -2.15
N LYS A 83 -4.76 -6.16 -2.60
CA LYS A 83 -5.20 -6.60 -3.92
C LYS A 83 -5.76 -5.37 -4.63
N TYR A 84 -5.03 -4.91 -5.64
CA TYR A 84 -5.31 -3.69 -6.40
C TYR A 84 -4.91 -3.88 -7.87
N ILE A 85 -5.42 -2.99 -8.72
CA ILE A 85 -5.07 -2.89 -10.13
C ILE A 85 -4.56 -1.47 -10.36
N LEU A 86 -3.33 -1.34 -10.87
CA LEU A 86 -2.82 -0.04 -11.31
C LEU A 86 -3.36 0.26 -12.69
N VAL A 87 -3.79 1.51 -12.88
CA VAL A 87 -4.25 2.01 -14.17
C VAL A 87 -3.45 3.25 -14.59
N ASP A 88 -3.35 3.47 -15.90
CA ASP A 88 -2.78 4.68 -16.48
C ASP A 88 -3.74 5.89 -16.35
N GLU A 89 -3.36 7.03 -16.94
CA GLU A 89 -4.18 8.24 -16.88
C GLU A 89 -5.53 8.08 -17.58
N GLU A 90 -5.61 7.23 -18.60
CA GLU A 90 -6.82 6.94 -19.39
C GLU A 90 -7.70 5.86 -18.74
N GLY A 91 -7.16 5.11 -17.78
CA GLY A 91 -7.85 4.04 -17.05
C GLY A 91 -7.46 2.63 -17.50
N HIS A 92 -6.52 2.46 -18.42
CA HIS A 92 -6.09 1.12 -18.85
C HIS A 92 -5.24 0.46 -17.78
N GLU A 93 -5.44 -0.85 -17.60
CA GLU A 93 -4.67 -1.64 -16.64
C GLU A 93 -3.19 -1.69 -17.02
N ILE A 94 -2.34 -1.42 -16.05
CA ILE A 94 -0.89 -1.53 -16.19
C ILE A 94 -0.51 -2.94 -15.74
N VAL A 95 -0.18 -3.80 -16.69
CA VAL A 95 0.38 -5.13 -16.41
C VAL A 95 1.85 -4.97 -16.05
N GLU A 96 2.13 -4.71 -14.78
CA GLU A 96 3.51 -4.81 -14.27
C GLU A 96 3.88 -6.30 -14.21
N LYS A 97 4.69 -6.75 -15.18
CA LYS A 97 5.37 -8.04 -15.08
C LYS A 97 6.30 -7.95 -13.89
N LYS A 98 5.85 -8.44 -12.73
CA LYS A 98 6.77 -8.76 -11.62
C LYS A 98 7.59 -9.93 -12.13
N THR A 99 8.77 -9.64 -12.68
CA THR A 99 9.75 -10.65 -13.10
C THR A 99 9.95 -11.56 -11.90
N GLU A 100 9.56 -12.82 -12.03
CA GLU A 100 10.02 -13.85 -11.12
C GLU A 100 11.53 -13.89 -11.32
N GLU A 101 12.31 -13.43 -10.33
CA GLU A 101 13.76 -13.55 -10.33
C GLU A 101 14.15 -15.03 -10.22
N GLY A 102 14.07 -15.74 -11.35
CA GLY A 102 14.90 -16.88 -11.66
C GLY A 102 16.22 -16.34 -12.21
N THR A 103 17.30 -16.61 -11.47
CA THR A 103 18.72 -16.41 -11.81
C THR A 103 19.04 -16.23 -13.30
N GLY A 104 19.59 -15.06 -13.67
CA GLY A 104 20.22 -14.84 -14.98
C GLY A 104 20.38 -13.36 -15.36
N ASP A 105 21.54 -12.80 -15.05
CA ASP A 105 22.27 -11.68 -15.68
C ASP A 105 21.54 -10.41 -16.23
N ILE A 106 21.83 -9.30 -15.54
CA ILE A 106 22.07 -7.91 -16.00
C ILE A 106 21.26 -7.38 -17.20
N VAL A 107 20.23 -6.58 -16.89
CA VAL A 107 20.06 -5.24 -17.50
C VAL A 107 19.59 -4.28 -16.41
N LYS A 108 20.42 -3.27 -16.10
CA LYS A 108 20.04 -2.18 -15.20
C LYS A 108 19.12 -1.23 -15.94
N GLU A 109 17.91 -1.05 -15.46
CA GLU A 109 17.14 0.17 -15.74
C GLU A 109 16.71 0.79 -14.41
N GLU A 110 17.50 1.77 -13.97
CA GLU A 110 17.15 2.65 -12.86
C GLU A 110 16.11 3.67 -13.32
N THR A 111 14.91 3.63 -12.72
CA THR A 111 14.18 4.88 -12.45
C THR A 111 13.53 4.87 -11.04
N LYS A 112 14.24 5.57 -10.15
CA LYS A 112 13.74 6.54 -9.14
C LYS A 112 13.33 6.05 -7.74
N LYS A 113 14.32 6.19 -6.84
CA LYS A 113 14.21 6.41 -5.38
C LYS A 113 13.04 7.33 -4.98
N ARG A 114 12.25 6.92 -3.98
CA ARG A 114 11.44 7.68 -2.98
C ARG A 114 10.64 6.61 -2.21
N SER A 115 10.60 6.43 -0.89
CA SER A 115 11.06 7.12 0.32
C SER A 115 11.95 6.13 1.12
N PHE A 116 12.71 6.62 2.11
CA PHE A 116 13.68 5.81 2.86
C PHE A 116 13.10 4.44 3.30
N PRO A 117 13.79 3.31 3.01
CA PRO A 117 13.37 2.01 3.51
C PRO A 117 13.35 2.05 5.04
N SER A 118 12.31 1.50 5.68
CA SER A 118 12.18 1.39 7.15
C SER A 118 13.43 0.80 7.82
N ARG A 119 14.20 -0.03 7.09
CA ARG A 119 15.51 -0.56 7.51
C ARG A 119 16.59 0.50 7.74
N VAL A 120 16.55 1.63 7.02
CA VAL A 120 17.50 2.75 7.19
C VAL A 120 17.21 3.50 8.49
N LEU A 121 15.93 3.67 8.87
CA LEU A 121 15.55 4.35 10.12
C LEU A 121 16.00 3.57 11.38
N LYS A 122 15.91 2.23 11.40
CA LYS A 122 16.42 1.43 12.54
C LYS A 122 17.92 1.63 12.77
N LYS A 123 18.71 1.87 11.71
CA LYS A 123 20.15 2.07 11.82
C LYS A 123 20.53 3.48 12.28
N ILE A 124 19.67 4.48 12.02
CA ILE A 124 19.91 5.88 12.41
C ILE A 124 19.42 6.14 13.84
N LEU A 125 18.30 5.54 14.28
CA LEU A 125 17.79 5.73 15.66
C LEU A 125 18.36 4.74 16.70
N GLY A 126 19.11 3.70 16.29
CA GLY A 126 19.61 2.65 17.17
C GLY A 126 20.98 2.88 17.82
N ARG A 127 21.58 4.07 17.69
CA ARG A 127 22.86 4.41 18.36
C ARG A 127 22.69 5.66 19.21
N GLY A 128 22.12 5.45 20.38
CA GLY A 128 22.05 6.46 21.42
C GLY A 128 21.26 5.94 22.60
N SER A 129 21.96 5.29 23.54
CA SER A 129 21.77 5.36 25.01
C SER A 129 22.17 4.04 25.67
N SER A 130 23.20 4.18 26.52
CA SER A 130 23.76 3.23 27.51
C SER A 130 24.66 2.11 27.02
#